data_AF-A0A256H5Z9-F1
#
_entry.id   AF-A0A256H5Z9-F1
#
_cell.length_a   1.000
_cell.length_b   1.000
_cell.length_c   1.000
_cell.angle_alpha   90.00
_cell.angle_beta   90.00
_cell.angle_gamma   90.00
#
_symmetry.space_group_name_H-M   'P 1'
#
loop_
_entity.id
_entity.type
_entity.pdbx_description
1 polymer ?
#
loop_
_entity_poly.entity_id
_entity_poly.type
_entity_poly.pdbx_seq_one_letter_code
_entity_poly.pdbx_strand_id
1 'polypeptide(L)'
;MIPSDPIVVGAAAVIALLVLVTVVRRLRGPSGEARESKRAHEAAQEREPPVEIGETYEFGVTELTDHHTGAEVAVGKVEGFVVFAEDIPSDLSTGDVIRAKVLSFNEGRTSADATFVTKA
;
A
#
# COMPACT_ATOMS: atom_id res chain seq x y z
N MET A 1 -34.90 34.42 -31.08
CA MET A 1 -34.22 35.73 -31.20
C MET A 1 -32.79 35.51 -30.78
N ILE A 2 -31.82 35.64 -31.70
CA ILE A 2 -30.40 35.58 -31.33
C ILE A 2 -30.09 36.91 -30.64
N PRO A 3 -29.67 36.93 -29.37
CA PRO A 3 -29.25 38.17 -28.72
C PRO A 3 -28.02 38.68 -29.47
N SER A 4 -28.17 39.82 -30.16
CA SER A 4 -27.11 40.52 -30.90
C SER A 4 -26.29 41.46 -30.02
N ASP A 5 -26.43 41.34 -28.70
CA ASP A 5 -25.65 42.11 -27.74
C ASP A 5 -24.19 41.58 -27.73
N PRO A 6 -23.20 42.42 -28.08
CA PRO A 6 -21.80 42.01 -28.20
C PRO A 6 -21.24 41.40 -26.91
N ILE A 7 -21.78 41.78 -25.74
CA ILE A 7 -21.36 41.23 -24.44
C ILE A 7 -21.84 39.78 -24.29
N VAL A 8 -23.08 39.50 -24.69
CA VAL A 8 -23.67 38.14 -24.61
C VAL A 8 -22.95 37.20 -25.58
N VAL A 9 -22.64 37.67 -26.79
CA VAL A 9 -21.87 36.92 -27.79
C VAL A 9 -20.46 36.63 -27.28
N GLY A 10 -19.79 37.61 -26.68
CA GLY A 10 -18.46 37.45 -26.11
C GLY A 10 -18.42 36.45 -24.95
N ALA A 11 -19.37 36.53 -24.02
CA ALA A 11 -19.45 35.62 -22.88
C ALA A 11 -19.72 34.17 -23.33
N ALA A 12 -20.63 33.96 -24.29
CA ALA A 12 -20.92 32.64 -24.83
C ALA A 12 -19.69 32.01 -25.51
N ALA A 13 -18.90 32.80 -26.24
CA ALA A 13 -17.67 32.33 -26.88
C ALA A 13 -16.61 31.90 -25.85
N VAL A 14 -16.43 32.67 -24.77
CA VAL A 14 -15.49 32.32 -23.69
C VAL A 14 -15.92 31.04 -22.99
N ILE A 15 -17.20 30.88 -22.68
CA ILE A 15 -17.74 29.65 -22.04
C ILE A 15 -17.54 28.45 -22.97
N ALA A 16 -17.87 28.58 -24.26
CA ALA A 16 -17.66 27.52 -25.24
C ALA A 16 -16.18 27.12 -25.35
N LEU A 17 -15.27 28.09 -25.32
CA LEU A 17 -13.83 27.84 -25.33
C LEU A 17 -13.38 27.10 -24.07
N LEU A 18 -13.84 27.50 -22.89
CA LEU A 18 -13.51 26.85 -21.62
C LEU A 18 -14.02 25.40 -21.57
N VAL A 19 -15.24 25.16 -22.06
CA VAL A 19 -15.79 23.80 -22.19
C VAL A 19 -14.93 22.98 -23.14
N LEU A 20 -14.59 23.51 -24.31
CA LEU A 20 -13.77 22.83 -25.30
C LEU A 20 -12.38 22.47 -24.73
N VAL A 21 -11.71 23.42 -24.06
CA VAL A 21 -10.40 23.19 -23.44
C VAL A 21 -10.48 22.11 -22.36
N THR A 22 -11.54 22.10 -21.55
CA THR A 22 -11.74 21.11 -20.50
C THR A 22 -11.95 19.71 -21.09
N VAL A 23 -12.78 19.60 -22.13
CA VAL A 23 -13.02 18.34 -22.85
C VAL A 23 -11.73 17.82 -23.49
N VAL A 24 -10.99 18.68 -24.19
CA VAL A 24 -9.71 18.30 -24.82
C VAL A 24 -8.69 17.84 -23.79
N ARG A 25 -8.58 18.55 -22.65
CA ARG A 25 -7.70 18.15 -21.55
C ARG A 25 -8.09 16.80 -20.96
N ARG A 26 -9.39 16.54 -20.79
CA ARG A 26 -9.88 15.27 -20.22
C ARG A 26 -9.69 14.10 -21.19
N LEU A 27 -9.81 14.35 -22.49
CA LEU A 27 -9.59 13.33 -23.53
C LEU A 27 -8.10 13.04 -23.80
N ARG A 28 -7.21 14.02 -23.62
CA ARG A 28 -5.77 13.84 -23.90
C ARG A 28 -5.05 12.90 -22.94
N GLY A 29 -5.66 12.50 -21.83
CA GLY A 29 -5.10 11.53 -20.89
C GLY A 29 -3.71 11.93 -20.32
N PRO A 30 -3.11 11.09 -19.47
CA PRO A 30 -1.75 11.32 -18.99
C PRO A 30 -0.75 11.22 -20.15
N SER A 31 0.32 12.02 -20.10
CA SER A 31 1.42 11.95 -21.08
C SER A 31 2.06 10.55 -21.12
N GLY A 32 2.73 10.23 -22.22
CA GLY A 32 3.48 8.97 -22.35
C GLY A 32 4.47 8.77 -21.21
N GLU A 33 5.19 9.83 -20.82
CA GLU A 33 6.13 9.85 -19.70
C GLU A 33 5.47 9.54 -18.35
N ALA A 34 4.28 10.10 -18.08
CA ALA A 34 3.55 9.82 -16.84
C ALA A 34 3.09 8.36 -16.77
N ARG A 35 2.71 7.76 -17.91
CA ARG A 35 2.36 6.33 -17.99
C ARG A 35 3.57 5.42 -17.86
N GLU A 36 4.71 5.82 -18.42
CA GLU A 36 5.97 5.07 -18.31
C GLU A 36 6.51 5.09 -16.87
N SER A 37 6.56 6.27 -16.26
CA SER A 37 6.91 6.42 -14.84
C SER A 37 6.01 5.59 -13.93
N LYS A 38 4.69 5.63 -14.14
CA LYS A 38 3.73 4.80 -13.40
C LYS A 38 3.99 3.30 -13.57
N ARG A 39 4.25 2.83 -14.79
CA ARG A 39 4.56 1.41 -15.04
C ARG A 39 5.88 0.97 -14.40
N ALA A 40 6.91 1.79 -14.45
CA ALA A 40 8.18 1.50 -13.78
C ALA A 40 8.01 1.46 -12.25
N HIS A 41 7.18 2.37 -11.71
CA HIS A 41 6.83 2.39 -10.30
C HIS A 41 6.00 1.17 -9.86
N GLU A 42 5.04 0.71 -10.68
CA GLU A 42 4.27 -0.51 -10.46
C GLU A 42 5.18 -1.75 -10.54
N ALA A 43 6.01 -1.87 -11.58
CA ALA A 43 6.94 -2.98 -11.75
C ALA A 43 8.00 -3.07 -10.64
N ALA A 44 8.37 -1.95 -10.02
CA ALA A 44 9.29 -1.93 -8.88
C ALA A 44 8.62 -2.34 -7.56
N GLN A 45 7.29 -2.22 -7.45
CA GLN A 45 6.51 -2.61 -6.27
C GLN A 45 6.13 -4.10 -6.31
N GLU A 46 6.02 -4.69 -7.50
CA GLU A 46 5.72 -6.10 -7.67
C GLU A 46 6.93 -6.96 -7.29
N ARG A 47 7.04 -7.27 -5.99
CA ARG A 47 7.88 -8.37 -5.48
C ARG A 47 6.99 -9.39 -4.79
N GLU A 48 7.26 -10.65 -5.07
CA GLU A 48 6.65 -11.73 -4.32
C GLU A 48 7.20 -11.72 -2.88
N PRO A 49 6.33 -11.82 -1.85
CA PRO A 49 6.78 -11.98 -0.48
C PRO A 49 7.69 -13.23 -0.35
N PRO A 50 8.77 -13.17 0.43
CA PRO A 50 9.65 -14.32 0.68
C PRO A 50 9.05 -15.32 1.68
N VAL A 51 7.76 -15.19 2.01
CA VAL A 51 7.03 -16.06 2.93
C VAL A 51 5.70 -16.48 2.31
N GLU A 52 5.18 -17.62 2.74
CA GLU A 52 3.95 -18.21 2.26
C GLU A 52 2.90 -18.31 3.36
N ILE A 53 1.63 -18.07 3.03
CA ILE A 53 0.52 -18.26 3.98
C ILE A 53 0.41 -19.73 4.34
N GLY A 54 0.32 -20.02 5.63
CA GLY A 54 0.23 -21.37 6.18
C GLY A 54 1.58 -21.97 6.56
N GLU A 55 2.69 -21.41 6.10
CA GLU A 55 4.03 -21.86 6.43
C GLU A 55 4.56 -21.22 7.71
N THR A 56 5.52 -21.90 8.35
CA THR A 56 6.16 -21.42 9.60
C THR A 56 7.58 -20.96 9.32
N TYR A 57 7.90 -19.76 9.78
CA TYR A 57 9.22 -19.15 9.60
C TYR A 57 9.84 -18.82 10.95
N GLU A 58 11.16 -18.88 10.99
CA GLU A 58 11.97 -18.52 12.15
C GLU A 58 12.55 -17.12 11.95
N PHE A 59 12.41 -16.26 12.96
CA PHE A 59 12.99 -14.92 12.93
C PHE A 59 13.26 -14.39 14.34
N GLY A 60 14.17 -13.42 14.41
CA GLY A 60 14.44 -12.68 15.64
C GLY A 60 13.41 -11.58 15.88
N VAL A 61 12.94 -11.47 17.12
CA VAL A 61 12.08 -10.38 17.60
C VAL A 61 12.91 -9.10 17.63
N THR A 62 12.52 -8.14 16.81
CA THR A 62 13.16 -6.82 16.73
C THR A 62 12.45 -5.77 17.58
N GLU A 63 11.16 -5.95 17.83
CA GLU A 63 10.34 -5.03 18.61
C GLU A 63 9.12 -5.78 19.20
N LEU A 64 8.64 -5.30 20.35
CA LEU A 64 7.36 -5.66 20.95
C LEU A 64 6.47 -4.42 20.94
N THR A 65 5.26 -4.54 20.41
CA THR A 65 4.35 -3.40 20.24
C THR A 65 2.91 -3.78 20.57
N ASP A 66 2.12 -2.81 21.01
CA ASP A 66 0.70 -3.02 21.27
C ASP A 66 -0.09 -2.99 19.96
N HIS A 67 -0.73 -4.10 19.61
CA HIS A 67 -1.78 -4.10 18.60
C HIS A 67 -2.93 -3.23 19.15
N HIS A 68 -3.57 -2.40 18.33
CA HIS A 68 -4.70 -1.55 18.74
C HIS A 68 -5.88 -2.31 19.40
N THR A 69 -5.85 -3.64 19.37
CA THR A 69 -6.75 -4.56 20.09
C THR A 69 -6.39 -4.76 21.57
N GLY A 70 -5.23 -4.28 22.01
CA GLY A 70 -4.68 -4.45 23.36
C GLY A 70 -3.82 -5.71 23.54
N ALA A 71 -3.59 -6.50 22.48
CA ALA A 71 -2.68 -7.64 22.49
C ALA A 71 -1.28 -7.20 22.07
N GLU A 72 -0.25 -7.66 22.78
CA GLU A 72 1.14 -7.43 22.40
C GLU A 72 1.48 -8.28 21.16
N VAL A 73 2.28 -7.71 20.27
CA VAL A 73 2.72 -8.32 19.01
C VAL A 73 4.23 -8.24 18.91
N ALA A 74 4.85 -9.34 18.51
CA ALA A 74 6.27 -9.40 18.20
C ALA A 74 6.53 -9.08 16.73
N VAL A 75 7.42 -8.14 16.47
CA VAL A 75 7.80 -7.73 15.13
C VAL A 75 9.16 -8.30 14.78
N GLY A 76 9.28 -8.95 13.63
CA GLY A 76 10.58 -9.41 13.11
C GLY A 76 10.63 -9.40 11.60
N LYS A 77 11.70 -9.97 11.06
CA LYS A 77 11.93 -10.00 9.61
C LYS A 77 12.40 -11.36 9.11
N VAL A 78 11.79 -11.81 8.02
CA VAL A 78 12.24 -12.95 7.21
C VAL A 78 12.74 -12.40 5.89
N GLU A 79 14.04 -12.51 5.62
CA GLU A 79 14.66 -11.95 4.40
C GLU A 79 14.34 -10.46 4.15
N GLY A 80 14.19 -9.68 5.23
CA GLY A 80 13.84 -8.26 5.17
C GLY A 80 12.33 -7.96 5.07
N PHE A 81 11.50 -8.99 4.89
CA PHE A 81 10.04 -8.90 4.92
C PHE A 81 9.51 -8.89 6.36
N VAL A 82 8.68 -7.91 6.70
CA VAL A 82 8.20 -7.70 8.07
C VAL A 82 7.11 -8.72 8.40
N VAL A 83 7.25 -9.38 9.56
CA VAL A 83 6.27 -10.33 10.10
C VAL A 83 5.84 -9.88 11.49
N PHE A 84 4.53 -9.83 11.71
CA PHE A 84 3.89 -9.49 12.98
C PHE A 84 3.35 -10.78 13.61
N ALA A 85 3.92 -11.23 14.72
CA ALA A 85 3.47 -12.43 15.44
C ALA A 85 2.60 -12.06 16.64
N GLU A 86 1.35 -12.51 16.63
CA GLU A 86 0.42 -12.45 17.75
C GLU A 86 0.46 -13.72 18.62
N ASP A 87 -0.36 -13.77 19.67
CA ASP A 87 -0.44 -14.86 20.64
C ASP A 87 0.91 -15.18 21.33
N ILE A 88 1.73 -14.16 21.50
CA ILE A 88 3.05 -14.29 22.10
C ILE A 88 2.99 -14.51 23.62
N PRO A 89 3.91 -15.31 24.19
CA PRO A 89 4.00 -15.48 25.63
C PRO A 89 4.58 -14.23 26.30
N SER A 90 4.18 -13.98 27.55
CA SER A 90 4.56 -12.75 28.29
C SER A 90 6.05 -12.64 28.66
N ASP A 91 6.82 -13.71 28.50
CA ASP A 91 8.27 -13.74 28.76
C ASP A 91 9.10 -13.54 27.48
N LEU A 92 8.44 -13.20 26.36
CA LEU A 92 9.14 -12.84 25.13
C LEU A 92 9.84 -11.48 25.28
N SER A 93 10.99 -11.35 24.64
CA SER A 93 11.79 -10.13 24.67
C SER A 93 12.43 -9.87 23.32
N THR A 94 12.72 -8.60 23.04
CA THR A 94 13.54 -8.20 21.89
C THR A 94 14.87 -8.97 21.89
N GLY A 95 15.22 -9.56 20.75
CA GLY A 95 16.39 -10.41 20.56
C GLY A 95 16.09 -11.91 20.65
N ASP A 96 14.95 -12.32 21.18
CA ASP A 96 14.52 -13.72 21.16
C ASP A 96 14.30 -14.19 19.73
N VAL A 97 14.56 -15.47 19.47
CA VAL A 97 14.22 -16.12 18.20
C VAL A 97 12.94 -16.92 18.39
N ILE A 98 11.97 -16.69 17.50
CA ILE A 98 10.68 -17.38 17.53
C ILE A 98 10.38 -18.03 16.19
N ARG A 99 9.49 -19.01 16.23
CA ARG A 99 8.82 -19.56 15.06
C ARG A 99 7.38 -19.08 15.07
N ALA A 100 6.94 -18.52 13.96
CA ALA A 100 5.56 -18.08 13.78
C ALA A 100 5.01 -18.55 12.44
N LYS A 101 3.73 -18.91 12.42
CA LYS A 101 3.03 -19.37 11.23
C LYS A 101 2.32 -18.19 10.56
N VAL A 102 2.62 -17.93 9.30
CA VAL A 102 2.00 -16.85 8.53
C VAL A 102 0.52 -17.16 8.28
N LEU A 103 -0.35 -16.22 8.61
CA LEU A 103 -1.81 -16.35 8.47
C LEU A 103 -2.35 -15.52 7.31
N SER A 104 -1.83 -14.30 7.13
CA SER A 104 -2.33 -13.37 6.13
C SER A 104 -1.23 -12.40 5.68
N PHE A 105 -1.40 -11.86 4.46
CA PHE A 105 -0.63 -10.70 4.02
C PHE A 105 -1.40 -9.42 4.32
N ASN A 106 -0.68 -8.39 4.76
CA ASN A 106 -1.20 -7.05 4.91
C ASN A 106 -1.35 -6.34 3.54
N GLU A 107 -1.93 -5.13 3.55
CA GLU A 107 -2.15 -4.33 2.35
C GLU A 107 -0.84 -4.14 1.56
N GLY A 108 -0.93 -4.34 0.24
CA GLY A 108 0.23 -4.28 -0.66
C GLY A 108 1.21 -5.43 -0.52
N ARG A 109 0.93 -6.46 0.32
CA ARG A 109 1.78 -7.64 0.51
C ARG A 109 3.22 -7.27 0.87
N THR A 110 3.41 -6.23 1.68
CA THR A 110 4.74 -5.76 2.14
C THR A 110 5.09 -6.24 3.55
N SER A 111 4.11 -6.84 4.23
CA SER A 111 4.25 -7.50 5.52
C SER A 111 3.20 -8.59 5.67
N ALA A 112 3.31 -9.40 6.73
CA ALA A 112 2.36 -10.45 7.05
C ALA A 112 2.06 -10.50 8.54
N ASP A 113 0.84 -10.95 8.87
CA ASP A 113 0.48 -11.38 10.21
C ASP A 113 0.72 -12.87 10.35
N ALA A 114 1.15 -13.26 11.53
CA ALA A 114 1.50 -14.61 11.91
C ALA A 114 1.05 -14.87 13.36
N THR A 115 0.91 -16.14 13.71
CA THR A 115 0.68 -16.56 15.10
C THR A 115 1.93 -17.25 15.63
N PHE A 116 2.28 -16.96 16.89
CA PHE A 116 3.38 -17.61 17.58
C PHE A 116 3.17 -19.13 17.63
N VAL A 117 4.23 -19.89 17.34
CA VAL A 117 4.24 -21.35 17.42
C VAL A 117 5.12 -21.81 18.57
N THR A 118 6.37 -21.33 18.60
CA THR A 118 7.33 -21.70 19.65
C THR A 118 8.49 -20.71 19.73
N LYS A 119 9.17 -20.69 20.87
CA LYS A 119 10.43 -19.97 21.08
C LYS A 119 11.58 -20.96 20.81
N ALA A 120 12.56 -20.54 20.02
CA ALA A 120 13.69 -21.39 19.60
C ALA A 120 14.75 -21.54 20.71
#